data_AF-A0A2X4W423-F1
#
_entry.id   AF-A0A2X4W423-F1
#
_cell.length_a   1.000
_cell.length_b   1.000
_cell.length_c   1.000
_cell.angle_alpha   90.00
_cell.angle_beta   90.00
_cell.angle_gamma   90.00
#
_symmetry.space_group_name_H-M   'P 1'
#
loop_
_entity.id
_entity.type
_entity.pdbx_description
1 polymer ?
#
loop_
_entity_poly.entity_id
_entity_poly.type
_entity_poly.pdbx_seq_one_letter_code
_entity_poly.pdbx_strand_id
1 'polypeptide(L)'
;MKCLGFNLLFICLYCFPFVYFSMYQDFSNGSMIGYLLMVISTSIIAFFAKYTKNTIAIILGNIISMDISFYFLTKMQGNEPWAGYFKPLTPLHLLILVSCLNIIPQFITMLLAKKALLAGK
;
A
#
# COMPACT_ATOMS: atom_id res chain seq x y z
N MET A 1 -10.38 -7.40 -24.44
CA MET A 1 -9.09 -6.71 -24.19
C MET A 1 -9.15 -5.61 -23.12
N LYS A 2 -10.27 -4.88 -22.93
CA LYS A 2 -10.37 -3.77 -21.94
C LYS A 2 -10.10 -4.16 -20.47
N CYS A 3 -10.52 -5.36 -20.02
CA CYS A 3 -10.28 -5.82 -18.64
C CYS A 3 -8.80 -6.07 -18.32
N LEU A 4 -8.00 -6.54 -19.28
CA LEU A 4 -6.59 -6.90 -19.02
C LEU A 4 -5.74 -5.64 -18.82
N GLY A 5 -5.96 -4.60 -19.63
CA GLY A 5 -5.19 -3.34 -19.55
C GLY A 5 -5.36 -2.64 -18.21
N PHE A 6 -6.57 -2.60 -17.66
CA PHE A 6 -6.80 -2.01 -16.34
C PHE A 6 -6.17 -2.82 -15.21
N ASN A 7 -6.21 -4.16 -15.25
CA ASN A 7 -5.50 -4.97 -14.25
C ASN A 7 -4.00 -4.68 -14.28
N LEU A 8 -3.39 -4.65 -15.46
CA LEU A 8 -1.96 -4.37 -15.60
C LEU A 8 -1.61 -2.97 -15.08
N LEU A 9 -2.42 -1.96 -15.40
CA LEU A 9 -2.25 -0.60 -14.90
C LEU A 9 -2.24 -0.55 -13.37
N PHE A 10 -3.23 -1.16 -12.70
CA PHE A 10 -3.29 -1.15 -11.24
C PHE A 10 -2.13 -1.92 -10.62
N ILE A 11 -1.74 -3.07 -11.19
CA ILE A 11 -0.56 -3.81 -10.73
C ILE A 11 0.70 -2.95 -10.86
N CYS A 12 0.90 -2.25 -11.97
CA CYS A 12 2.03 -1.34 -12.15
C CYS A 12 2.05 -0.21 -11.09
N LEU A 13 0.90 0.34 -10.73
CA LEU A 13 0.82 1.34 -9.64
C LEU A 13 1.21 0.73 -8.29
N TYR A 14 0.84 -0.52 -8.05
CA TYR A 14 1.21 -1.26 -6.84
C TYR A 14 2.66 -1.76 -6.83
N CYS A 15 3.42 -1.67 -7.94
CA CYS A 15 4.86 -1.91 -7.91
C CYS A 15 5.63 -0.85 -7.09
N PHE A 16 4.96 0.22 -6.65
CA PHE A 16 5.55 1.17 -5.72
C PHE A 16 5.62 0.59 -4.29
N PRO A 17 6.77 0.65 -3.59
CA PRO A 17 6.92 0.12 -2.24
C PRO A 17 6.29 1.04 -1.19
N PHE A 18 4.95 1.06 -1.16
CA PHE A 18 4.15 2.03 -0.39
C PHE A 18 4.50 2.10 1.10
N VAL A 19 4.67 0.95 1.75
CA VAL A 19 4.93 0.88 3.20
C VAL A 19 6.37 1.22 3.52
N TYR A 20 7.34 0.69 2.75
CA TYR A 20 8.73 1.08 2.95
C TYR A 20 8.93 2.58 2.71
N PHE A 21 8.32 3.14 1.67
CA PHE A 21 8.47 4.56 1.35
C PHE A 21 7.86 5.48 2.42
N SER A 22 6.74 5.08 3.04
CA SER A 22 6.16 5.85 4.15
C SER A 22 7.04 5.77 5.40
N MET A 23 7.55 4.58 5.75
CA MET A 23 8.54 4.42 6.82
C MET A 23 9.82 5.22 6.54
N TYR A 24 10.30 5.22 5.30
CA TYR A 24 11.50 5.95 4.91
C TYR A 24 11.34 7.46 5.08
N GLN A 25 10.20 8.02 4.68
CA GLN A 25 9.89 9.43 4.89
C GLN A 25 9.73 9.77 6.38
N ASP A 26 9.10 8.89 7.15
CA ASP A 26 8.94 9.06 8.59
C ASP A 26 10.31 9.14 9.28
N PHE A 27 11.19 8.18 9.01
CA PHE A 27 12.56 8.19 9.51
C PHE A 27 13.35 9.43 9.06
N SER A 28 13.27 9.79 7.78
CA SER A 28 14.11 10.87 7.21
C SER A 28 13.66 12.26 7.64
N ASN A 29 12.35 12.46 7.84
CA ASN A 29 11.77 13.77 8.09
C ASN A 29 11.18 13.92 9.51
N GLY A 30 11.16 12.84 10.30
CA GLY A 30 10.48 12.79 11.61
C GLY A 30 8.97 13.04 11.51
N SER A 31 8.34 12.66 10.39
CA SER A 31 6.96 13.02 10.08
C SER A 31 6.14 11.88 9.49
N MET A 32 4.97 11.63 10.09
CA MET A 32 4.06 10.57 9.69
C MET A 32 3.25 10.87 8.41
N ILE A 33 3.47 12.02 7.75
CA ILE A 33 2.71 12.41 6.56
C ILE A 33 2.84 11.39 5.41
N GLY A 34 3.98 10.68 5.35
CA GLY A 34 4.20 9.60 4.40
C GLY A 34 3.18 8.46 4.53
N TYR A 35 2.76 8.11 5.75
CA TYR A 35 1.73 7.08 5.95
C TYR A 35 0.34 7.57 5.52
N LEU A 36 0.02 8.84 5.75
CA LEU A 36 -1.25 9.41 5.30
C LEU A 36 -1.34 9.38 3.76
N LEU A 37 -0.28 9.82 3.08
CA LEU A 37 -0.20 9.76 1.61
C LEU A 37 -0.31 8.33 1.10
N MET A 38 0.33 7.37 1.78
CA MET A 38 0.23 5.94 1.47
C MET A 38 -1.22 5.44 1.57
N VAL A 39 -1.92 5.75 2.66
CA VAL A 39 -3.32 5.36 2.87
C VAL A 39 -4.23 5.95 1.79
N ILE A 40 -4.10 7.25 1.52
CA ILE A 40 -4.90 7.93 0.49
C ILE A 40 -4.65 7.31 -0.88
N SER A 41 -3.38 7.15 -1.27
CA SER A 41 -3.00 6.64 -2.60
C SER A 41 -3.52 5.23 -2.82
N THR A 42 -3.25 4.31 -1.87
CA THR A 42 -3.68 2.92 -1.99
C THR A 42 -5.20 2.78 -1.92
N SER A 43 -5.90 3.62 -1.15
CA SER A 43 -7.37 3.64 -1.10
C SER A 43 -7.99 4.13 -2.41
N ILE A 44 -7.41 5.15 -3.06
CA ILE A 44 -7.82 5.60 -4.39
C ILE A 44 -7.65 4.47 -5.42
N ILE A 45 -6.49 3.79 -5.40
CA ILE A 45 -6.22 2.66 -6.30
C ILE A 45 -7.24 1.54 -6.06
N ALA A 46 -7.50 1.17 -4.80
CA ALA A 46 -8.46 0.13 -4.44
C ALA A 46 -9.90 0.48 -4.86
N PHE A 47 -10.33 1.73 -4.68
CA PHE A 47 -11.62 2.22 -5.15
C PHE A 47 -11.79 2.03 -6.66
N PHE A 48 -10.85 2.53 -7.46
CA PHE A 48 -10.94 2.47 -8.92
C PHE A 48 -10.77 1.05 -9.46
N ALA A 49 -9.89 0.25 -8.87
CA ALA A 49 -9.75 -1.16 -9.20
C ALA A 49 -11.06 -1.92 -8.93
N LYS A 50 -11.74 -1.64 -7.82
CA LYS A 50 -13.05 -2.24 -7.54
C LYS A 50 -14.14 -1.74 -8.48
N TYR A 51 -14.20 -0.43 -8.73
CA TYR A 51 -15.18 0.19 -9.62
C TYR A 51 -15.10 -0.37 -11.05
N THR A 52 -13.88 -0.67 -11.53
CA THR A 52 -13.63 -1.28 -12.83
C THR A 52 -13.70 -2.81 -12.84
N LYS A 53 -14.15 -3.45 -11.73
CA LYS A 53 -14.26 -4.90 -11.54
C LYS A 53 -12.94 -5.68 -11.54
N ASN A 54 -11.82 -5.00 -11.29
CA ASN A 54 -10.46 -5.56 -11.26
C ASN A 54 -9.98 -5.84 -9.82
N THR A 55 -10.76 -6.60 -9.05
CA THR A 55 -10.47 -6.84 -7.61
C THR A 55 -9.21 -7.70 -7.40
N ILE A 56 -8.86 -8.57 -8.36
CA ILE A 56 -7.64 -9.40 -8.29
C ILE A 56 -6.38 -8.52 -8.25
N ALA A 57 -6.37 -7.41 -8.99
CA ALA A 57 -5.23 -6.47 -9.01
C ALA A 57 -4.94 -5.85 -7.63
N ILE A 58 -5.94 -5.74 -6.75
CA ILE A 58 -5.76 -5.22 -5.38
C ILE A 58 -4.98 -6.23 -4.54
N ILE A 59 -5.34 -7.51 -4.61
CA ILE A 59 -4.68 -8.56 -3.83
C ILE A 59 -3.25 -8.74 -4.30
N LEU A 60 -3.04 -8.95 -5.61
CA LEU A 60 -1.71 -9.10 -6.19
C LEU A 60 -0.87 -7.84 -5.98
N GLY A 61 -1.48 -6.67 -6.12
CA GLY A 61 -0.80 -5.40 -5.93
C GLY A 61 -0.29 -5.20 -4.51
N ASN A 62 -1.09 -5.50 -3.48
CA ASN A 62 -0.61 -5.40 -2.09
C ASN A 62 0.54 -6.40 -1.81
N ILE A 63 0.48 -7.62 -2.36
CA ILE A 63 1.56 -8.60 -2.24
C ILE A 63 2.84 -8.05 -2.89
N ILE A 64 2.77 -7.59 -4.14
CA ILE A 64 3.92 -7.03 -4.88
C ILE A 64 4.50 -5.82 -4.15
N SER A 65 3.65 -4.89 -3.70
CA SER A 65 4.08 -3.72 -2.93
C SER A 65 4.80 -4.12 -1.65
N MET A 66 4.30 -5.14 -0.94
CA MET A 66 4.90 -5.66 0.29
C MET A 66 6.26 -6.33 0.00
N ASP A 67 6.37 -7.12 -1.06
CA ASP A 67 7.62 -7.79 -1.46
C ASP A 67 8.70 -6.77 -1.84
N ILE A 68 8.35 -5.75 -2.62
CA ILE A 68 9.28 -4.67 -2.99
C ILE A 68 9.65 -3.85 -1.76
N SER A 69 8.68 -3.58 -0.87
CA SER A 69 8.96 -2.89 0.41
C SER A 69 9.92 -3.70 1.27
N PHE A 70 9.74 -5.03 1.33
CA PHE A 70 10.64 -5.93 2.05
C PHE A 70 12.04 -5.92 1.44
N TYR A 71 12.17 -5.98 0.11
CA TYR A 71 13.45 -5.86 -0.57
C TYR A 71 14.20 -4.59 -0.15
N PHE A 72 13.56 -3.42 -0.20
CA PHE A 72 14.21 -2.17 0.23
C PHE A 72 14.49 -2.14 1.73
N LEU A 73 13.64 -2.73 2.56
CA LEU A 73 13.90 -2.88 3.99
C LEU A 73 15.16 -3.71 4.26
N THR A 74 15.42 -4.78 3.50
CA THR A 74 16.66 -5.55 3.64
C THR A 74 17.91 -4.75 3.26
N LYS A 75 17.79 -3.76 2.36
CA LYS A 75 18.89 -2.85 2.01
C LYS A 75 19.24 -1.87 3.14
N MET A 76 18.35 -1.71 4.12
CA MET A 76 18.58 -0.89 5.32
C MET A 76 19.11 -1.70 6.51
N GLN A 77 19.36 -3.01 6.35
CA GLN A 77 19.98 -3.80 7.41
C GLN A 77 21.38 -3.28 7.76
N GLY A 78 21.68 -3.21 9.07
CA GLY A 78 22.92 -2.62 9.58
C GLY A 78 22.89 -1.10 9.76
N ASN A 79 21.81 -0.42 9.36
CA ASN A 79 21.60 0.98 9.70
C ASN A 79 21.03 1.09 11.13
N GLU A 80 21.92 1.30 12.11
CA GLU A 80 21.56 1.41 13.53
C GLU A 80 20.56 2.54 13.84
N PRO A 81 20.70 3.77 13.29
CA PRO A 81 19.68 4.80 13.43
C PRO A 81 18.28 4.35 12.96
N TRP A 82 18.19 3.68 11.81
CA TRP A 82 16.93 3.15 11.27
C TRP A 82 16.31 2.09 12.19
N ALA A 83 17.12 1.14 12.66
CA ALA A 83 16.67 0.10 13.58
C ALA A 83 16.25 0.66 14.95
N GLY A 84 16.93 1.71 15.43
CA GLY A 84 16.64 2.38 16.69
C GLY A 84 15.36 3.22 16.66
N TYR A 85 15.07 3.89 15.55
CA TYR A 85 13.95 4.83 15.41
C TYR A 85 12.58 4.17 15.68
N PHE A 86 12.37 2.94 15.20
CA PHE A 86 11.07 2.28 15.26
C PHE A 86 10.81 1.46 16.54
N LYS A 87 11.69 1.54 17.54
CA LYS A 87 11.50 0.84 18.82
C LYS A 87 10.17 1.25 19.48
N PRO A 88 9.43 0.32 20.11
CA PRO A 88 9.86 -1.05 20.48
C PRO A 88 9.73 -2.08 19.35
N LEU A 89 9.20 -1.72 18.18
CA LEU A 89 9.07 -2.62 17.04
C LEU A 89 10.38 -2.68 16.24
N THR A 90 10.63 -3.82 15.59
CA THR A 90 11.64 -3.87 14.54
C THR A 90 11.06 -3.24 13.27
N PRO A 91 11.88 -2.71 12.36
CA PRO A 91 11.39 -2.20 11.07
C PRO A 91 10.56 -3.25 10.31
N LEU A 92 10.95 -4.53 10.38
CA LEU A 92 10.19 -5.62 9.76
C LEU A 92 8.79 -5.79 10.39
N HIS A 93 8.69 -5.80 11.72
CA HIS A 93 7.41 -5.91 12.41
C HIS A 93 6.51 -4.71 12.09
N LEU A 94 7.08 -3.50 12.02
CA LEU A 94 6.34 -2.30 11.64
C LEU A 94 5.85 -2.39 10.19
N LEU A 95 6.69 -2.84 9.25
CA LEU A 95 6.30 -3.04 7.85
C LEU A 95 5.09 -3.98 7.74
N ILE A 96 5.12 -5.12 8.44
CA ILE A 96 4.01 -6.09 8.44
C ILE A 96 2.76 -5.46 9.05
N LEU A 97 2.89 -4.79 10.20
CA LEU A 97 1.78 -4.15 10.90
C LEU A 97 1.10 -3.09 10.02
N VAL A 98 1.88 -2.18 9.44
CA VAL A 98 1.38 -1.10 8.59
C VAL A 98 0.75 -1.66 7.31
N SER A 99 1.35 -2.69 6.69
CA SER A 99 0.74 -3.40 5.55
C SER A 99 -0.65 -3.93 5.91
N CYS A 100 -0.80 -4.60 7.05
CA CYS A 100 -2.08 -5.14 7.52
C CYS A 100 -3.11 -4.02 7.79
N LEU A 101 -2.69 -2.96 8.50
CA LEU A 101 -3.58 -1.83 8.80
C LEU A 101 -4.02 -1.09 7.53
N ASN A 102 -3.14 -0.97 6.54
CA ASN A 102 -3.44 -0.29 5.28
C ASN A 102 -4.51 -1.01 4.43
N ILE A 103 -4.81 -2.28 4.70
CA ILE A 103 -5.91 -3.02 4.03
C ILE A 103 -7.27 -2.48 4.48
N ILE A 104 -7.41 -1.99 5.72
CA ILE A 104 -8.68 -1.51 6.28
C ILE A 104 -9.28 -0.36 5.46
N PRO A 105 -8.58 0.78 5.22
CA PRO A 105 -9.12 1.87 4.42
C PRO A 105 -9.33 1.50 2.94
N GLN A 106 -8.48 0.63 2.38
CA GLN A 106 -8.70 0.05 1.05
C GLN A 106 -10.02 -0.73 1.02
N PHE A 107 -10.33 -1.54 2.02
CA PHE A 107 -11.58 -2.29 2.08
C PHE A 107 -12.81 -1.37 2.19
N ILE A 108 -12.74 -0.31 3.00
CA ILE A 108 -13.83 0.68 3.12
C ILE A 108 -14.13 1.32 1.76
N THR A 109 -13.09 1.75 1.04
CA THR A 109 -13.28 2.37 -0.29
C THR A 109 -13.77 1.37 -1.34
N MET A 110 -13.40 0.10 -1.24
CA MET A 110 -13.99 -0.95 -2.08
C MET A 110 -15.50 -1.13 -1.84
N LEU A 111 -15.98 -1.00 -0.59
CA LEU A 111 -17.41 -1.04 -0.28
C LEU A 111 -18.13 0.17 -0.90
N LEU A 112 -17.54 1.35 -0.84
CA LEU A 112 -18.07 2.57 -1.47
C LEU A 112 -18.16 2.40 -3.00
N ALA A 113 -17.10 1.88 -3.64
CA ALA A 113 -17.09 1.60 -5.07
C ALA A 113 -18.19 0.61 -5.47
N LYS A 114 -18.44 -0.42 -4.66
CA LYS A 114 -19.53 -1.38 -4.88
C LYS A 114 -20.90 -0.69 -4.83
N LYS A 115 -21.14 0.20 -3.85
CA LYS A 115 -22.39 0.96 -3.75
C LYS A 115 -22.59 1.88 -4.97
N ALA A 116 -21.55 2.62 -5.36
CA ALA A 116 -21.61 3.50 -6.54
C ALA A 116 -21.94 2.72 -7.83
N LEU A 117 -21.38 1.51 -7.99
CA LEU A 117 -21.65 0.65 -9.14
C LEU A 117 -23.08 0.07 -9.15
N LEU A 118 -23.74 -0.04 -8.00
CA LEU A 118 -25.13 -0.46 -7.90
C LEU A 118 -26.10 0.71 -8.12
N ALA A 119 -25.76 1.93 -7.70
CA ALA A 119 -26.60 3.12 -7.87
C ALA A 119 -26.62 3.67 -9.31
N GLY A 120 -25.59 3.37 -10.11
CA GLY A 120 -25.51 3.75 -11.52
C GLY A 120 -26.13 2.73 -12.50
N LYS A 121 -26.80 1.69 -11.98
CA LYS A 121 -27.61 0.74 -12.76
C LYS A 121 -29.08 1.06 -12.57
#